data_AF-A0A259YZD5-F1
#
_entry.id   AF-A0A259YZD5-F1
#
_cell.length_a   1.000
_cell.length_b   1.000
_cell.length_c   1.000
_cell.angle_alpha   90.00
_cell.angle_beta   90.00
_cell.angle_gamma   90.00
#
_symmetry.space_group_name_H-M   'P 1'
#
loop_
_entity.id
_entity.type
_entity.pdbx_description
1 polymer ?
#
loop_
_entity_poly.entity_id
_entity_poly.type
_entity_poly.pdbx_seq_one_letter_code
_entity_poly.pdbx_strand_id
1 'polypeptide(L)'
;MTKNNAQKKAARLHQAANRGTPFPSAMRAVDTRLPAAVPGTPWFRERKRRLVCYCCGHPNLIASFGDEREDTARFELYCENSGCDAREIAVIALSGNMIGTSSRADVRTLTHFPQSATSHRTVNGRYDDWLAGSEPWVRTQRGEDFPCLWCGEMDSRLSQNDVATDRSRFHLRCLNTSCVVREYAVLIVRDGTLGTADRPDVMAIQYIDTPPSSRRTPGDASYDFVAMQRVLDEDDKLARRRSTGPIDWSAATRIR
;
A
#
# COMPACT_ATOMS: atom_id res chain seq x y z
N MET A 1 -18.31 21.61 -24.49
CA MET A 1 -18.60 20.17 -24.67
C MET A 1 -18.30 19.41 -23.38
N THR A 2 -19.31 18.82 -22.75
CA THR A 2 -19.18 18.13 -21.45
C THR A 2 -18.56 16.74 -21.63
N LYS A 3 -17.28 16.60 -21.27
CA LYS A 3 -16.47 15.34 -21.31
C LYS A 3 -17.12 14.12 -20.62
N ASN A 4 -18.19 14.31 -19.85
CA ASN A 4 -18.94 13.29 -19.11
C ASN A 4 -20.09 12.62 -19.90
N ASN A 5 -20.54 13.16 -21.03
CA ASN A 5 -21.70 12.60 -21.74
C ASN A 5 -21.39 11.25 -22.42
N ALA A 6 -20.24 11.16 -23.10
CA ALA A 6 -19.80 9.93 -23.77
C ALA A 6 -19.57 8.76 -22.80
N GLN A 7 -19.02 9.04 -21.62
CA GLN A 7 -18.72 8.02 -20.61
C GLN A 7 -19.99 7.45 -19.97
N LYS A 8 -20.96 8.30 -19.63
CA LYS A 8 -22.26 7.85 -19.14
C LYS A 8 -23.01 7.01 -20.19
N LYS A 9 -22.90 7.37 -21.47
CA LYS A 9 -23.47 6.59 -22.59
C LYS A 9 -22.82 5.22 -22.70
N ALA A 10 -21.48 5.14 -22.64
CA ALA A 10 -20.76 3.88 -22.63
C ALA A 10 -21.15 3.01 -21.42
N ALA A 11 -21.26 3.60 -20.23
CA ALA A 11 -21.62 2.88 -19.00
C ALA A 11 -23.02 2.27 -19.11
N ARG A 12 -23.98 2.99 -19.71
CA ARG A 12 -25.33 2.46 -19.98
C ARG A 12 -25.31 1.32 -20.98
N LEU A 13 -24.48 1.39 -22.03
CA LEU A 13 -24.29 0.28 -22.97
C LEU A 13 -23.70 -0.95 -22.26
N HIS A 14 -22.73 -0.75 -21.37
CA HIS A 14 -22.17 -1.83 -20.56
C HIS A 14 -23.20 -2.45 -19.61
N GLN A 15 -24.06 -1.66 -18.96
CA GLN A 15 -25.17 -2.20 -18.15
C GLN A 15 -26.17 -2.99 -18.99
N ALA A 16 -26.49 -2.52 -20.20
CA ALA A 16 -27.42 -3.20 -21.08
C ALA A 16 -26.88 -4.58 -21.52
N ALA A 17 -25.57 -4.66 -21.77
CA ALA A 17 -24.87 -5.90 -22.09
C ALA A 17 -24.69 -6.84 -20.87
N ASN A 18 -24.67 -6.30 -19.65
CA ASN A 18 -24.39 -7.04 -18.42
C ASN A 18 -25.52 -6.82 -17.40
N ARG A 19 -26.60 -7.63 -17.53
CA ARG A 19 -27.77 -7.53 -16.65
C ARG A 19 -27.35 -7.74 -15.18
N GLY A 20 -27.75 -6.80 -14.32
CA GLY A 20 -27.46 -6.83 -12.89
C GLY A 20 -26.27 -5.96 -12.46
N THR A 21 -25.45 -5.44 -13.38
CA THR A 21 -24.35 -4.53 -13.02
C THR A 21 -24.88 -3.16 -12.59
N PRO A 22 -24.60 -2.68 -11.36
CA PRO A 22 -25.00 -1.34 -10.92
C PRO A 22 -24.31 -0.24 -11.76
N PHE A 23 -24.96 0.91 -11.93
CA PHE A 23 -24.45 1.98 -12.79
C PHE A 23 -23.05 2.49 -12.35
N PRO A 24 -22.72 2.60 -11.05
CA PRO A 24 -21.36 2.90 -10.61
C PRO A 24 -20.32 1.86 -11.04
N SER A 25 -20.66 0.56 -11.00
CA SER A 25 -19.78 -0.52 -11.46
C SER A 25 -19.60 -0.49 -12.98
N ALA A 26 -20.66 -0.21 -13.73
CA ALA A 26 -20.57 -0.03 -15.18
C ALA A 26 -19.76 1.23 -15.57
N MET A 27 -19.90 2.33 -14.82
CA MET A 27 -19.08 3.53 -14.99
C MET A 27 -17.60 3.27 -14.75
N ARG A 28 -17.24 2.40 -13.79
CA ARG A 28 -15.87 1.92 -13.58
C ARG A 28 -15.39 1.08 -14.76
N ALA A 29 -16.21 0.14 -15.23
CA ALA A 29 -15.85 -0.76 -16.32
C ALA A 29 -15.62 -0.07 -17.68
N VAL A 30 -16.29 1.06 -17.93
CA VAL A 30 -16.10 1.83 -19.18
C VAL A 30 -15.15 3.02 -19.04
N ASP A 31 -14.51 3.19 -17.88
CA ASP A 31 -13.50 4.24 -17.68
C ASP A 31 -12.19 3.84 -18.37
N THR A 32 -12.18 3.86 -19.70
CA THR A 32 -11.00 3.57 -20.55
C THR A 32 -9.98 4.72 -20.59
N ARG A 33 -10.17 5.77 -19.79
CA ARG A 33 -9.26 6.92 -19.68
C ARG A 33 -8.30 6.78 -18.52
N LEU A 34 -7.79 5.58 -18.30
CA LEU A 34 -6.58 5.44 -17.53
C LEU A 34 -5.46 5.78 -18.50
N PRO A 35 -4.74 6.91 -18.31
CA PRO A 35 -3.53 7.11 -19.10
C PRO A 35 -2.66 5.86 -18.90
N ALA A 36 -2.15 5.30 -19.99
CA ALA A 36 -1.15 4.25 -19.90
C ALA A 36 -0.04 4.79 -18.99
N ALA A 37 0.29 4.05 -17.95
CA ALA A 37 1.34 4.44 -17.01
C ALA A 37 2.60 4.82 -17.81
N VAL A 38 3.17 5.99 -17.53
CA VAL A 38 4.47 6.34 -18.14
C VAL A 38 5.47 5.27 -17.69
N PRO A 39 6.28 4.70 -18.59
CA PRO A 39 7.28 3.71 -18.22
C PRO A 39 8.09 4.19 -17.01
N GLY A 40 8.04 3.41 -15.92
CA GLY A 40 8.74 3.71 -14.67
C GLY A 40 7.96 4.50 -13.62
N THR A 41 6.83 5.15 -13.96
CA THR A 41 5.99 5.82 -12.96
C THR A 41 4.75 4.98 -12.66
N PRO A 42 4.47 4.67 -11.37
CA PRO A 42 3.23 4.02 -10.98
C PRO A 42 2.00 4.82 -11.39
N TRP A 43 1.05 4.16 -12.05
CA TRP A 43 -0.22 4.77 -12.49
C TRP A 43 -0.93 5.58 -11.38
N PHE A 44 -0.86 5.10 -10.14
CA PHE A 44 -1.53 5.76 -9.01
C PHE A 44 -1.04 7.21 -8.79
N ARG A 45 0.24 7.51 -9.05
CA ARG A 45 0.84 8.85 -8.85
C ARG A 45 0.44 9.85 -9.92
N GLU A 46 0.06 9.39 -11.10
CA GLU A 46 -0.36 10.26 -12.20
C GLU A 46 -1.84 10.68 -12.09
N ARG A 47 -2.58 10.04 -11.17
CA ARG A 47 -4.02 10.20 -11.09
C ARG A 47 -4.43 11.38 -10.24
N LYS A 48 -5.39 12.17 -10.74
CA LYS A 48 -6.06 13.24 -9.97
C LYS A 48 -7.25 12.75 -9.12
N ARG A 49 -7.57 11.46 -9.15
CA ARG A 49 -8.77 10.90 -8.51
C ARG A 49 -8.39 9.96 -7.37
N ARG A 50 -9.14 10.06 -6.27
CA ARG A 50 -9.04 9.16 -5.12
C ARG A 50 -9.25 7.70 -5.52
N LEU A 51 -8.46 6.82 -4.91
CA LEU A 51 -8.57 5.38 -5.04
C LEU A 51 -9.58 4.83 -4.02
N VAL A 52 -10.06 3.62 -4.28
CA VAL A 52 -10.86 2.88 -3.31
C VAL A 52 -9.93 2.38 -2.21
N CYS A 53 -10.26 2.68 -0.96
CA CYS A 53 -9.56 2.14 0.20
C CYS A 53 -9.74 0.63 0.24
N TYR A 54 -8.64 -0.12 0.31
CA TYR A 54 -8.68 -1.57 0.41
C TYR A 54 -9.32 -2.10 1.71
N CYS A 55 -9.39 -1.25 2.75
CA CYS A 55 -9.94 -1.62 4.05
C CYS A 55 -11.44 -1.31 4.17
N CYS A 56 -11.87 -0.08 3.87
CA CYS A 56 -13.28 0.30 4.02
C CYS A 56 -14.09 0.36 2.70
N GLY A 57 -13.46 0.24 1.53
CA GLY A 57 -14.16 0.30 0.24
C GLY A 57 -14.59 1.70 -0.21
N HIS A 58 -14.33 2.75 0.58
CA HIS A 58 -14.64 4.14 0.18
C HIS A 58 -13.59 4.71 -0.79
N PRO A 59 -14.00 5.54 -1.76
CA PRO A 59 -13.09 6.21 -2.72
C PRO A 59 -12.38 7.41 -2.09
N ASN A 60 -11.66 7.19 -0.98
CA ASN A 60 -11.02 8.21 -0.15
C ASN A 60 -9.52 7.94 0.10
N LEU A 61 -8.91 7.07 -0.71
CA LEU A 61 -7.50 6.74 -0.59
C LEU A 61 -6.67 7.70 -1.47
N ILE A 62 -5.71 8.38 -0.85
CA ILE A 62 -4.77 9.33 -1.47
C ILE A 62 -3.33 8.92 -1.17
N ALA A 63 -2.34 9.57 -1.79
CA ALA A 63 -0.95 9.44 -1.36
C ALA A 63 -0.80 9.98 0.08
N SER A 64 -0.06 9.26 0.92
CA SER A 64 0.33 9.74 2.25
C SER A 64 1.37 10.86 2.14
N PHE A 65 1.50 11.67 3.18
CA PHE A 65 2.55 12.68 3.27
C PHE A 65 3.96 12.07 3.21
N GLY A 66 4.14 10.86 3.72
CA GLY A 66 5.42 10.13 3.69
C GLY A 66 5.72 9.39 2.40
N ASP A 67 4.86 9.48 1.36
CA ASP A 67 5.11 8.81 0.08
C ASP A 67 6.34 9.39 -0.63
N GLU A 68 7.32 8.54 -0.90
CA GLU A 68 8.53 8.91 -1.65
C GLU A 68 8.27 8.78 -3.14
N ARG A 69 8.13 9.91 -3.85
CA ARG A 69 7.68 9.93 -5.26
C ARG A 69 8.62 9.18 -6.20
N GLU A 70 9.90 9.11 -5.86
CA GLU A 70 10.95 8.41 -6.58
C GLU A 70 10.97 6.90 -6.30
N ASP A 71 10.24 6.43 -5.27
CA ASP A 71 10.14 5.01 -4.95
C ASP A 71 9.08 4.32 -5.81
N THR A 72 9.49 3.72 -6.91
CA THR A 72 8.58 3.09 -7.87
C THR A 72 8.06 1.72 -7.40
N ALA A 73 8.68 1.12 -6.39
CA ALA A 73 8.33 -0.20 -5.88
C ALA A 73 7.49 -0.15 -4.59
N ARG A 74 7.38 1.00 -3.94
CA ARG A 74 6.62 1.16 -2.69
C ARG A 74 5.85 2.47 -2.68
N PHE A 75 4.60 2.39 -2.19
CA PHE A 75 3.70 3.52 -2.02
C PHE A 75 3.27 3.63 -0.56
N GLU A 76 3.08 4.85 -0.11
CA GLU A 76 2.36 5.12 1.13
C GLU A 76 1.04 5.80 0.80
N LEU A 77 -0.05 5.24 1.29
CA LEU A 77 -1.40 5.69 1.01
C LEU A 77 -2.09 6.05 2.32
N TYR A 78 -2.90 7.12 2.29
CA TYR A 78 -3.69 7.59 3.42
C TYR A 78 -5.19 7.50 3.11
N CYS A 79 -5.97 6.96 4.04
CA CYS A 79 -7.43 6.95 3.94
C CYS A 79 -8.04 8.16 4.63
N GLU A 80 -8.64 9.07 3.85
CA GLU A 80 -9.32 10.26 4.37
C GLU A 80 -10.71 9.97 4.94
N ASN A 81 -11.19 8.72 4.87
CA ASN A 81 -12.48 8.38 5.46
C ASN A 81 -12.37 8.42 7.00
N SER A 82 -13.10 9.33 7.65
CA SER A 82 -13.10 9.44 9.11
C SER A 82 -13.57 8.15 9.80
N GLY A 83 -14.42 7.35 9.14
CA GLY A 83 -14.92 6.08 9.67
C GLY A 83 -14.01 4.86 9.46
N CYS A 84 -12.87 5.03 8.80
CA CYS A 84 -11.91 3.96 8.56
C CYS A 84 -10.71 4.12 9.51
N ASP A 85 -10.49 3.13 10.37
CA ASP A 85 -9.36 3.12 11.28
C ASP A 85 -8.03 2.92 10.55
N ALA A 86 -8.00 2.23 9.40
CA ALA A 86 -6.80 2.08 8.57
C ALA A 86 -6.38 3.42 7.92
N ARG A 87 -5.66 4.24 8.69
CA ARG A 87 -5.22 5.58 8.31
C ARG A 87 -4.09 5.54 7.29
N GLU A 88 -3.06 4.73 7.53
CA GLU A 88 -1.92 4.63 6.62
C GLU A 88 -1.67 3.19 6.21
N ILE A 89 -1.37 3.05 4.92
CA ILE A 89 -1.17 1.78 4.25
C ILE A 89 0.11 1.88 3.43
N ALA A 90 1.04 0.96 3.63
CA ALA A 90 2.16 0.74 2.74
C ALA A 90 1.78 -0.30 1.68
N VAL A 91 2.01 0.02 0.40
CA VAL A 91 1.85 -0.92 -0.70
C VAL A 91 3.22 -1.21 -1.29
N ILE A 92 3.67 -2.46 -1.26
CA ILE A 92 5.05 -2.86 -1.56
C ILE A 92 5.03 -3.93 -2.66
N ALA A 93 5.68 -3.67 -3.79
CA ALA A 93 5.88 -4.66 -4.85
C ALA A 93 6.71 -5.83 -4.32
N LEU A 94 6.20 -7.05 -4.47
CA LEU A 94 6.89 -8.27 -4.04
C LEU A 94 7.59 -8.97 -5.20
N SER A 95 6.95 -8.99 -6.37
CA SER A 95 7.45 -9.69 -7.55
C SER A 95 7.06 -9.00 -8.85
N GLY A 96 7.82 -9.29 -9.91
CA GLY A 96 7.57 -8.81 -11.26
C GLY A 96 8.87 -8.61 -12.05
N ASN A 97 8.79 -7.79 -13.09
CA ASN A 97 9.91 -7.51 -13.99
C ASN A 97 10.70 -6.26 -13.56
N MET A 98 10.37 -5.67 -12.41
CA MET A 98 11.11 -4.55 -11.85
C MET A 98 12.42 -5.05 -11.23
N ILE A 99 13.54 -4.59 -11.81
CA ILE A 99 14.90 -4.96 -11.40
C ILE A 99 15.12 -4.66 -9.91
N GLY A 100 15.70 -5.63 -9.20
CA GLY A 100 16.11 -5.47 -7.81
C GLY A 100 14.97 -5.53 -6.78
N THR A 101 13.71 -5.73 -7.18
CA THR A 101 12.56 -5.76 -6.25
C THR A 101 12.77 -6.75 -5.11
N SER A 102 13.15 -8.00 -5.42
CA SER A 102 13.35 -9.05 -4.42
C SER A 102 14.53 -8.78 -3.47
N SER A 103 15.50 -7.96 -3.87
CA SER A 103 16.66 -7.62 -3.05
C SER A 103 16.45 -6.41 -2.13
N ARG A 104 15.34 -5.67 -2.30
CA ARG A 104 15.03 -4.50 -1.47
C ARG A 104 14.85 -4.87 -0.01
N ALA A 105 15.20 -3.94 0.87
CA ALA A 105 15.11 -4.12 2.31
C ALA A 105 13.67 -4.36 2.77
N ASP A 106 12.72 -3.57 2.28
CA ASP A 106 11.30 -3.71 2.62
C ASP A 106 10.70 -5.06 2.17
N VAL A 107 11.04 -5.54 0.98
CA VAL A 107 10.61 -6.87 0.49
C VAL A 107 11.23 -8.01 1.32
N ARG A 108 12.51 -7.88 1.68
CA ARG A 108 13.18 -8.83 2.57
C ARG A 108 12.59 -8.83 3.97
N THR A 109 12.18 -7.67 4.51
CA THR A 109 11.44 -7.56 5.77
C THR A 109 10.14 -8.36 5.71
N LEU A 110 9.37 -8.17 4.65
CA LEU A 110 8.10 -8.88 4.44
C LEU A 110 8.26 -10.39 4.23
N THR A 111 9.44 -10.83 3.79
CA THR A 111 9.81 -12.25 3.66
C THR A 111 10.25 -12.83 5.01
N HIS A 112 11.04 -12.06 5.78
CA HIS A 112 11.54 -12.46 7.10
C HIS A 112 10.40 -12.58 8.12
N PHE A 113 9.44 -11.64 8.09
CA PHE A 113 8.22 -11.65 8.87
C PHE A 113 7.03 -12.01 7.96
N PRO A 114 6.73 -13.31 7.78
CA PRO A 114 5.63 -13.74 6.93
C PRO A 114 4.27 -13.30 7.49
N GLN A 115 3.24 -13.30 6.64
CA GLN A 115 1.88 -13.06 7.09
C GLN A 115 1.52 -14.04 8.21
N SER A 116 0.87 -13.53 9.25
CA SER A 116 0.45 -14.33 10.40
C SER A 116 -0.94 -13.89 10.85
N ALA A 117 -1.66 -14.80 11.52
CA ALA A 117 -2.98 -14.48 12.02
C ALA A 117 -2.90 -13.25 12.95
N THR A 118 -3.75 -12.25 12.70
CA THR A 118 -3.80 -11.06 13.54
C THR A 118 -4.29 -11.46 14.93
N SER A 119 -3.45 -11.28 15.94
CA SER A 119 -3.79 -11.59 17.34
C SER A 119 -4.69 -10.52 17.99
N HIS A 120 -4.85 -9.36 17.35
CA HIS A 120 -5.65 -8.26 17.89
C HIS A 120 -7.13 -8.60 17.90
N ARG A 121 -7.74 -8.45 19.08
CA ARG A 121 -9.19 -8.36 19.18
C ARG A 121 -9.63 -7.14 18.38
N THR A 122 -10.69 -7.32 17.59
CA THR A 122 -11.40 -6.20 16.98
C THR A 122 -11.73 -5.20 18.08
N VAL A 123 -11.18 -3.99 17.97
CA VAL A 123 -11.48 -2.93 18.91
C VAL A 123 -12.87 -2.40 18.57
N ASN A 124 -13.69 -2.12 19.58
CA ASN A 124 -14.92 -1.38 19.37
C ASN A 124 -14.54 0.03 18.93
N GLY A 125 -14.44 0.25 17.62
CA GLY A 125 -14.24 1.60 17.11
C GLY A 125 -15.53 2.41 17.19
N ARG A 126 -15.35 3.72 17.02
CA ARG A 126 -16.41 4.71 17.17
C ARG A 126 -17.24 4.89 15.89
N TYR A 127 -16.89 4.17 14.81
CA TYR A 127 -17.38 4.39 13.45
C TYR A 127 -17.69 3.07 12.74
N ASP A 128 -18.56 3.11 11.72
CA ASP A 128 -19.21 1.91 11.18
C ASP A 128 -18.52 1.28 9.94
N ASP A 129 -17.44 1.86 9.39
CA ASP A 129 -16.93 1.42 8.08
C ASP A 129 -15.86 0.31 8.17
N TRP A 130 -14.67 0.60 8.74
CA TRP A 130 -13.64 -0.43 8.99
C TRP A 130 -12.94 -0.18 10.31
N LEU A 131 -12.92 -1.20 11.16
CA LEU A 131 -12.33 -1.18 12.49
C LEU A 131 -11.00 -1.94 12.51
N ALA A 132 -10.07 -1.50 13.35
CA ALA A 132 -8.80 -2.19 13.54
C ALA A 132 -9.02 -3.68 13.86
N GLY A 133 -8.35 -4.54 13.08
CA GLY A 133 -8.49 -5.99 13.19
C GLY A 133 -9.79 -6.55 12.60
N SER A 134 -10.59 -5.80 11.85
CA SER A 134 -11.69 -6.33 11.03
C SER A 134 -11.18 -6.85 9.68
N GLU A 135 -11.97 -7.69 9.02
CA GLU A 135 -11.63 -8.17 7.67
C GLU A 135 -11.62 -6.99 6.69
N PRO A 136 -10.53 -6.76 5.92
CA PRO A 136 -10.48 -5.71 4.91
C PRO A 136 -11.54 -5.89 3.82
N TRP A 137 -12.17 -4.79 3.39
CA TRP A 137 -13.18 -4.77 2.32
C TRP A 137 -12.74 -5.55 1.08
N VAL A 138 -11.48 -5.43 0.67
CA VAL A 138 -10.94 -6.15 -0.50
C VAL A 138 -11.13 -7.67 -0.44
N ARG A 139 -11.16 -8.27 0.77
CA ARG A 139 -11.41 -9.70 0.98
C ARG A 139 -12.89 -10.09 0.87
N THR A 140 -13.78 -9.14 1.13
CA THR A 140 -15.23 -9.35 1.00
C THR A 140 -15.69 -9.38 -0.47
N GLN A 141 -14.91 -8.77 -1.37
CA GLN A 141 -15.23 -8.65 -2.80
C GLN A 141 -14.74 -9.87 -3.59
N ARG A 142 -15.29 -11.05 -3.27
CA ARG A 142 -14.85 -12.32 -3.87
C ARG A 142 -15.00 -12.31 -5.39
N GLY A 143 -13.86 -12.37 -6.08
CA GLY A 143 -13.80 -12.46 -7.54
C GLY A 143 -13.90 -11.12 -8.28
N GLU A 144 -13.95 -10.00 -7.58
CA GLU A 144 -13.88 -8.68 -8.23
C GLU A 144 -12.44 -8.28 -8.56
N ASP A 145 -12.30 -7.57 -9.68
CA ASP A 145 -11.05 -6.95 -10.11
C ASP A 145 -10.93 -5.53 -9.55
N PHE A 146 -9.72 -5.19 -9.13
CA PHE A 146 -9.32 -3.87 -8.65
C PHE A 146 -8.34 -3.20 -9.61
N PRO A 147 -8.25 -1.87 -9.63
CA PRO A 147 -7.22 -1.19 -10.40
C PRO A 147 -5.84 -1.54 -9.84
N CYS A 148 -4.94 -2.01 -10.71
CA CYS A 148 -3.53 -2.18 -10.39
C CYS A 148 -2.88 -0.81 -10.16
N LEU A 149 -2.16 -0.65 -9.04
CA LEU A 149 -1.52 0.63 -8.72
C LEU A 149 -0.34 0.99 -9.65
N TRP A 150 0.18 0.01 -10.40
CA TRP A 150 1.29 0.21 -11.34
C TRP A 150 0.82 0.46 -12.76
N CYS A 151 0.02 -0.41 -13.35
CA CYS A 151 -0.43 -0.27 -14.74
C CYS A 151 -1.80 0.41 -14.89
N GLY A 152 -2.58 0.52 -13.81
CA GLY A 152 -3.93 1.08 -13.81
C GLY A 152 -5.04 0.11 -14.19
N GLU A 153 -4.74 -0.97 -14.91
CA GLU A 153 -5.73 -1.92 -15.40
C GLU A 153 -6.60 -2.51 -14.28
N MET A 154 -7.87 -2.77 -14.59
CA MET A 154 -8.84 -3.39 -13.68
C MET A 154 -8.67 -4.91 -13.68
N ASP A 155 -7.55 -5.38 -13.11
CA ASP A 155 -7.10 -6.77 -13.24
C ASP A 155 -6.39 -7.29 -11.98
N SER A 156 -6.39 -6.52 -10.90
CA SER A 156 -5.76 -6.91 -9.66
C SER A 156 -6.75 -7.68 -8.79
N ARG A 157 -6.32 -8.81 -8.24
CA ARG A 157 -7.13 -9.69 -7.39
C ARG A 157 -6.35 -10.06 -6.14
N LEU A 158 -7.02 -10.65 -5.15
CA LEU A 158 -6.32 -11.32 -4.04
C LEU A 158 -5.36 -12.38 -4.59
N SER A 159 -4.13 -12.36 -4.08
CA SER A 159 -3.14 -13.36 -4.45
C SER A 159 -3.53 -14.73 -3.88
N GLN A 160 -3.10 -15.80 -4.55
CA GLN A 160 -3.19 -17.16 -4.02
C GLN A 160 -2.33 -17.35 -2.77
N ASN A 161 -1.33 -16.48 -2.57
CA ASN A 161 -0.47 -16.48 -1.39
C ASN A 161 -1.05 -15.67 -0.22
N ASP A 162 -2.23 -15.05 -0.38
CA ASP A 162 -2.83 -14.27 0.70
C ASP A 162 -3.26 -15.16 1.88
N VAL A 163 -2.85 -14.77 3.08
CA VAL A 163 -3.28 -15.42 4.33
C VAL A 163 -4.50 -14.70 4.88
N ALA A 164 -5.70 -15.28 4.67
CA ALA A 164 -6.98 -14.66 5.04
C ALA A 164 -7.09 -14.25 6.52
N THR A 165 -6.37 -14.92 7.42
CA THR A 165 -6.36 -14.61 8.86
C THR A 165 -5.48 -13.42 9.23
N ASP A 166 -4.59 -12.96 8.36
CA ASP A 166 -3.79 -11.74 8.59
C ASP A 166 -4.60 -10.52 8.15
N ARG A 167 -5.29 -9.88 9.08
CA ARG A 167 -6.19 -8.74 8.80
C ARG A 167 -5.47 -7.42 8.60
N SER A 168 -4.18 -7.33 8.92
CA SER A 168 -3.39 -6.10 8.75
C SER A 168 -2.45 -6.16 7.54
N ARG A 169 -2.27 -7.33 6.91
CA ARG A 169 -1.51 -7.49 5.67
C ARG A 169 -2.22 -8.45 4.73
N PHE A 170 -2.35 -8.04 3.46
CA PHE A 170 -2.88 -8.90 2.41
C PHE A 170 -2.09 -8.75 1.12
N HIS A 171 -2.13 -9.77 0.27
CA HIS A 171 -1.42 -9.76 -1.01
C HIS A 171 -2.40 -9.64 -2.16
N LEU A 172 -2.04 -8.80 -3.13
CA LEU A 172 -2.75 -8.63 -4.38
C LEU A 172 -1.85 -9.02 -5.55
N ARG A 173 -2.46 -9.52 -6.61
CA ARG A 173 -1.80 -9.94 -7.84
C ARG A 173 -2.43 -9.25 -9.04
N CYS A 174 -1.61 -8.60 -9.87
CA CYS A 174 -2.01 -8.05 -11.16
C CYS A 174 -1.91 -9.13 -12.25
N LEU A 175 -2.99 -9.34 -13.00
CA LEU A 175 -3.07 -10.38 -14.02
C LEU A 175 -2.53 -9.94 -15.39
N ASN A 176 -2.42 -8.64 -15.66
CA ASN A 176 -1.89 -8.11 -16.91
C ASN A 176 -0.44 -8.53 -17.11
N THR A 177 -0.19 -9.22 -18.22
CA THR A 177 1.12 -9.75 -18.55
C THR A 177 2.19 -8.71 -18.83
N SER A 178 1.75 -7.52 -19.20
CA SER A 178 2.60 -6.37 -19.50
C SER A 178 2.90 -5.51 -18.27
N CYS A 179 2.29 -5.80 -17.12
CA CYS A 179 2.57 -5.05 -15.89
C CYS A 179 3.95 -5.42 -15.34
N VAL A 180 4.70 -4.38 -14.92
CA VAL A 180 6.02 -4.54 -14.29
C VAL A 180 5.95 -5.16 -12.89
N VAL A 181 4.80 -5.06 -12.22
CA VAL A 181 4.54 -5.69 -10.92
C VAL A 181 3.48 -6.75 -11.08
N ARG A 182 3.79 -7.95 -10.58
CA ARG A 182 2.89 -9.10 -10.62
C ARG A 182 2.20 -9.33 -9.30
N GLU A 183 2.92 -9.18 -8.21
CA GLU A 183 2.39 -9.36 -6.86
C GLU A 183 2.87 -8.23 -5.97
N TYR A 184 2.01 -7.79 -5.07
CA TYR A 184 2.31 -6.74 -4.12
C TYR A 184 1.59 -6.97 -2.80
N ALA A 185 2.26 -6.62 -1.70
CA ALA A 185 1.67 -6.61 -0.37
C ALA A 185 1.02 -5.26 -0.11
N VAL A 186 -0.10 -5.30 0.57
CA VAL A 186 -0.73 -4.14 1.20
C VAL A 186 -0.64 -4.36 2.71
N LEU A 187 0.07 -3.49 3.40
CA LEU A 187 0.33 -3.54 4.84
C LEU A 187 -0.28 -2.30 5.49
N ILE A 188 -1.20 -2.50 6.42
CA ILE A 188 -1.71 -1.44 7.28
C ILE A 188 -0.59 -1.10 8.26
N VAL A 189 -0.08 0.14 8.21
CA VAL A 189 1.03 0.59 9.05
C VAL A 189 0.57 1.47 10.21
N ARG A 190 -0.62 2.07 10.08
CA ARG A 190 -1.24 2.86 11.15
C ARG A 190 -2.76 2.68 11.13
N ASP A 191 -3.29 2.09 12.20
CA ASP A 191 -4.73 1.96 12.43
C ASP A 191 -5.22 2.62 13.73
N GLY A 192 -4.35 3.39 14.39
CA GLY A 192 -4.65 4.01 15.68
C GLY A 192 -4.55 3.05 16.88
N THR A 193 -4.20 1.78 16.67
CA THR A 193 -3.98 0.81 17.75
C THR A 193 -2.49 0.49 17.92
N LEU A 194 -2.10 0.17 19.16
CA LEU A 194 -0.77 -0.37 19.44
C LEU A 194 -0.56 -1.71 18.74
N GLY A 195 -1.64 -2.45 18.47
CA GLY A 195 -1.54 -3.77 17.88
C GLY A 195 -0.83 -3.76 16.53
N THR A 196 -1.29 -2.92 15.61
CA THR A 196 -0.63 -2.76 14.31
C THR A 196 0.77 -2.16 14.45
N ALA A 197 0.97 -1.20 15.36
CA ALA A 197 2.28 -0.58 15.58
C ALA A 197 3.34 -1.56 16.11
N ASP A 198 2.93 -2.52 16.96
CA ASP A 198 3.80 -3.52 17.58
C ASP A 198 4.05 -4.74 16.69
N ARG A 199 3.47 -4.79 15.48
CA ARG A 199 3.74 -5.91 14.55
C ARG A 199 5.19 -5.87 14.09
N PRO A 200 5.94 -6.99 14.14
CA PRO A 200 7.34 -7.04 13.74
C PRO A 200 7.61 -6.55 12.31
N ASP A 201 6.71 -6.85 11.36
CA ASP A 201 6.83 -6.37 9.98
C ASP A 201 6.64 -4.84 9.88
N VAL A 202 5.67 -4.28 10.60
CA VAL A 202 5.43 -2.82 10.67
C VAL A 202 6.61 -2.11 11.34
N MET A 203 7.08 -2.58 12.50
CA MET A 203 8.22 -1.99 13.20
C MET A 203 9.48 -1.99 12.33
N ALA A 204 9.73 -3.10 11.61
CA ALA A 204 10.89 -3.21 10.75
C ALA A 204 10.79 -2.35 9.49
N ILE A 205 9.59 -2.18 8.92
CA ILE A 205 9.37 -1.20 7.85
C ILE A 205 9.61 0.22 8.36
N GLN A 206 9.13 0.56 9.56
CA GLN A 206 9.37 1.86 10.18
C GLN A 206 10.84 2.08 10.56
N TYR A 207 11.59 1.02 10.91
CA TYR A 207 13.03 1.09 11.14
C TYR A 207 13.79 1.52 9.88
N ILE A 208 13.42 0.93 8.74
CA ILE A 208 14.00 1.27 7.43
C ILE A 208 13.69 2.72 7.09
N ASP A 209 12.46 3.18 7.36
CA ASP A 209 12.04 4.53 7.03
C ASP A 209 12.63 5.59 7.97
N THR A 210 12.74 5.30 9.26
CA THR A 210 13.17 6.26 10.29
C THR A 210 13.95 5.52 11.39
N PRO A 211 15.25 5.27 11.16
CA PRO A 211 16.10 4.57 12.12
C PRO A 211 16.23 5.36 13.45
N PRO A 212 16.56 4.71 14.58
CA PRO A 212 16.62 5.35 15.89
C PRO A 212 17.57 6.55 15.97
N SER A 213 18.66 6.55 15.19
CA SER A 213 19.60 7.68 15.11
C SER A 213 18.94 8.95 14.56
N SER A 214 17.95 8.84 13.67
CA SER A 214 17.21 9.99 13.11
C SER A 214 16.02 10.43 13.95
N ARG A 215 15.68 9.71 15.03
CA ARG A 215 14.59 10.08 15.97
C ARG A 215 15.05 10.97 17.13
N ARG A 216 16.32 11.35 17.21
CA ARG A 216 16.85 12.17 18.32
C ARG A 216 16.54 13.65 18.13
N THR A 217 15.92 14.25 19.14
CA THR A 217 15.60 15.69 19.24
C THR A 217 16.87 16.55 19.27
N PRO A 218 16.84 17.79 18.76
CA PRO A 218 17.92 18.75 18.94
C PRO A 218 18.10 19.05 20.44
N GLY A 219 19.11 18.45 21.06
CA GLY A 219 19.35 18.57 22.51
C GLY A 219 20.22 17.46 23.09
N ASP A 220 20.24 16.28 22.47
CA ASP A 220 21.13 15.17 22.87
C ASP A 220 22.54 15.38 22.30
N ALA A 221 23.25 16.33 22.89
CA ALA A 221 24.62 16.67 22.55
C ALA A 221 25.62 15.65 23.12
N SER A 222 25.90 14.61 22.35
CA SER A 222 27.27 14.12 22.16
C SER A 222 27.27 13.16 20.96
N TYR A 223 28.00 13.46 19.90
CA TYR A 223 29.15 12.67 19.46
C TYR A 223 29.63 12.99 18.04
N ASP A 224 30.94 12.84 17.91
CA ASP A 224 31.79 12.50 16.76
C ASP A 224 31.24 12.75 15.33
N PHE A 225 31.78 13.80 14.72
CA PHE A 225 31.44 14.32 13.40
C PHE A 225 31.55 13.25 12.28
N VAL A 226 32.42 12.24 12.44
CA VAL A 226 32.63 11.17 11.46
C VAL A 226 31.49 10.14 11.46
N ALA A 227 30.88 9.86 12.63
CA ALA A 227 29.70 9.02 12.73
C ALA A 227 28.46 9.72 12.14
N MET A 228 28.39 11.04 12.29
CA MET A 228 27.31 11.88 11.77
C MET A 228 27.31 11.93 10.23
N GLN A 229 28.48 11.95 9.59
CA GLN A 229 28.60 11.96 8.13
C GLN A 229 28.07 10.66 7.49
N ARG A 230 28.34 9.49 8.09
CA ARG A 230 27.78 8.20 7.64
C ARG A 230 26.26 8.13 7.82
N VAL A 231 25.74 8.64 8.93
CA VAL A 231 24.29 8.70 9.20
C VAL A 231 23.58 9.65 8.23
N LEU A 232 24.24 10.72 7.77
CA LEU A 232 23.70 11.68 6.80
C LEU A 232 23.73 11.15 5.35
N ASP A 233 24.77 10.41 4.96
CA ASP A 233 24.78 9.67 3.68
C ASP A 233 23.81 8.46 3.71
N GLU A 234 23.56 7.90 4.90
CA GLU A 234 22.52 6.92 5.18
C GLU A 234 21.14 7.55 5.43
N ASP A 235 20.98 8.88 5.40
CA ASP A 235 19.70 9.55 5.72
C ASP A 235 18.70 9.54 4.55
N ASP A 236 19.15 9.09 3.37
CA ASP A 236 18.27 8.82 2.23
C ASP A 236 17.38 7.59 2.51
N LYS A 237 16.13 7.87 2.90
CA LYS A 237 15.05 6.90 3.09
C LYS A 237 14.91 5.94 1.91
N LEU A 238 15.04 6.44 0.68
CA LEU A 238 14.92 5.65 -0.53
C LEU A 238 16.12 4.71 -0.69
N ALA A 239 17.34 5.18 -0.42
CA ALA A 239 18.53 4.34 -0.42
C ALA A 239 18.40 3.22 0.61
N ARG A 240 17.91 3.50 1.83
CA ARG A 240 17.67 2.47 2.87
C ARG A 240 16.67 1.40 2.40
N ARG A 241 15.56 1.80 1.79
CA ARG A 241 14.57 0.86 1.23
C ARG A 241 15.15 -0.02 0.12
N ARG A 242 16.00 0.56 -0.75
CA ARG A 242 16.66 -0.14 -1.87
C ARG A 242 17.87 -0.95 -1.44
N SER A 243 18.35 -0.77 -0.21
CA SER A 243 19.56 -1.41 0.28
C SER A 243 19.46 -2.94 0.23
N THR A 244 20.52 -3.56 -0.28
CA THR A 244 20.72 -5.01 -0.26
C THR A 244 21.55 -5.46 0.95
N GLY A 245 21.99 -4.52 1.77
CA GLY A 245 22.78 -4.77 2.98
C GLY A 245 22.02 -5.58 4.03
N PRO A 246 22.70 -6.05 5.09
CA PRO A 246 22.04 -6.71 6.21
C PRO A 246 21.06 -5.76 6.91
N ILE A 247 19.96 -6.31 7.42
CA ILE A 247 19.01 -5.59 8.27
C ILE A 247 19.10 -6.18 9.67
N ASP A 248 19.27 -5.32 10.67
CA ASP A 248 19.25 -5.74 12.07
C ASP A 248 17.80 -5.96 12.52
N TRP A 249 17.30 -7.17 12.31
CA TRP A 249 15.95 -7.58 12.71
C TRP A 249 15.71 -7.47 14.21
N SER A 250 16.77 -7.62 15.01
CA SER A 250 16.68 -7.57 16.47
C SER A 250 16.50 -6.13 16.96
N ALA A 251 17.15 -5.16 16.33
CA ALA A 251 16.93 -3.74 16.59
C ALA A 251 15.59 -3.29 16.01
N ALA A 252 15.26 -3.72 14.80
CA ALA A 252 14.03 -3.36 14.08
C ALA A 252 12.74 -3.68 14.88
N THR A 253 12.76 -4.75 15.67
CA THR A 253 11.61 -5.21 16.49
C THR A 253 11.58 -4.63 17.91
N ARG A 254 12.48 -3.71 18.26
CA ARG A 254 12.54 -3.07 19.59
C ARG A 254 12.14 -1.60 19.58
N ILE A 255 11.80 -1.07 18.42
CA ILE A 255 11.46 0.33 18.22
C ILE A 255 10.07 0.59 18.80
N ARG A 256 10.00 1.31 19.91
CA ARG A 256 8.74 1.80 20.47
C ARG A 256 8.60 3.30 20.23
#